data_AF-A0A969CCB0-F1
#
_entry.id   AF-A0A969CCB0-F1
#
_cell.length_a   1.000
_cell.length_b   1.000
_cell.length_c   1.000
_cell.angle_alpha   90.00
_cell.angle_beta   90.00
_cell.angle_gamma   90.00
#
_symmetry.space_group_name_H-M   'P 1'
#
loop_
_entity.id
_entity.type
_entity.pdbx_description
1 polymer ?
#
loop_
_entity_poly.entity_id
_entity_poly.type
_entity_poly.pdbx_seq_one_letter_code
_entity_poly.pdbx_strand_id
1 'polypeptide(L)' 'PIYRMRREIGERVNRSKFNEWLLEMQANDIFQLLEGSVEDSAPDKIEDSITTKVNGLRCYVQRLT' A
#
# COMPACT_ATOMS: atom_id res chain seq x y z
N PRO A 1 7.82 0.45 -2.52
CA PRO A 1 6.86 1.47 -2.02
C PRO A 1 5.47 1.25 -2.63
N ILE A 2 4.41 1.38 -1.84
CA ILE A 2 3.04 1.09 -2.29
C ILE A 2 2.61 2.05 -3.40
N TYR A 3 2.93 3.34 -3.30
CA TYR A 3 2.52 4.32 -4.32
C TYR A 3 3.04 3.98 -5.72
N ARG A 4 4.25 3.40 -5.82
CA ARG A 4 4.82 2.98 -7.12
C ARG A 4 4.02 1.83 -7.72
N MET A 5 3.71 0.81 -6.90
CA MET A 5 2.87 -0.32 -7.33
C MET A 5 1.49 0.16 -7.80
N ARG A 6 0.86 1.08 -7.06
CA ARG A 6 -0.44 1.64 -7.43
C ARG A 6 -0.40 2.35 -8.78
N ARG A 7 0.61 3.19 -9.00
CA ARG A 7 0.77 3.94 -10.26
C ARG A 7 1.09 3.05 -11.46
N GLU A 8 1.87 2.00 -11.24
CA GLU A 8 2.23 1.04 -12.29
C GLU A 8 1.01 0.20 -12.74
N ILE A 9 0.20 -0.25 -11.79
CA ILE A 9 -1.08 -0.92 -12.08
C ILE A 9 -2.05 0.05 -12.77
N GLY A 10 -2.09 1.29 -12.29
CA GLY A 10 -2.95 2.36 -12.82
C GLY A 10 -4.43 1.99 -12.72
N GLU A 11 -5.22 2.38 -13.72
CA GLU A 11 -6.67 2.15 -13.75
C GLU A 11 -7.09 0.70 -14.03
N ARG A 12 -6.14 -0.23 -14.17
CA ARG A 12 -6.46 -1.67 -14.33
C ARG A 12 -7.13 -2.24 -13.09
N VAL A 13 -6.87 -1.66 -11.92
CA VAL A 13 -7.47 -2.03 -10.65
C VAL A 13 -7.91 -0.74 -9.94
N ASN A 14 -9.19 -0.64 -9.62
CA ASN A 14 -9.72 0.45 -8.79
C ASN A 14 -8.92 0.54 -7.47
N ARG A 15 -8.66 1.77 -7.00
CA ARG A 15 -8.02 2.08 -5.72
C ARG A 15 -8.55 1.24 -4.54
N SER A 16 -9.86 1.06 -4.38
CA SER A 16 -10.44 0.26 -3.29
C SER A 16 -10.07 -1.22 -3.42
N LYS A 17 -10.18 -1.78 -4.63
CA LYS A 17 -9.79 -3.17 -4.92
C LYS A 17 -8.30 -3.39 -4.70
N PHE A 18 -7.45 -2.44 -5.07
CA PHE A 18 -6.02 -2.50 -4.80
C PHE A 18 -5.74 -2.52 -3.28
N ASN A 19 -6.48 -1.71 -2.50
CA ASN A 19 -6.35 -1.69 -1.05
C ASN A 19 -6.78 -3.03 -0.42
N GLU A 20 -7.95 -3.54 -0.82
CA GLU A 20 -8.48 -4.83 -0.38
C GLU A 20 -7.49 -5.96 -0.70
N TRP A 21 -6.96 -5.97 -1.92
CA TRP A 21 -5.97 -6.95 -2.36
C TRP A 21 -4.69 -6.93 -1.52
N LEU A 22 -4.12 -5.76 -1.21
CA LEU A 22 -2.94 -5.68 -0.35
C LEU A 22 -3.22 -6.15 1.09
N LEU A 23 -4.42 -5.86 1.61
CA LEU A 23 -4.83 -6.34 2.95
C LEU A 23 -5.04 -7.85 2.95
N GLU A 24 -5.61 -8.42 1.89
CA GLU A 24 -5.74 -9.87 1.71
C GLU A 24 -4.38 -10.56 1.60
N MET A 25 -3.43 -9.98 0.86
CA MET A 25 -2.06 -10.49 0.77
C MET A 25 -1.35 -10.47 2.14
N GLN A 26 -1.65 -9.49 2.99
CA GLN A 26 -1.15 -9.47 4.36
C GLN A 26 -1.83 -10.51 5.25
N ALA A 27 -3.14 -10.70 5.11
CA ALA A 27 -3.87 -11.72 5.86
C ALA A 27 -3.45 -13.15 5.49
N ASN A 28 -2.94 -13.36 4.28
CA ASN A 28 -2.43 -14.63 3.78
C ASN A 28 -0.91 -14.80 3.97
N ASP A 29 -0.26 -13.97 4.79
CA ASP A 29 1.18 -14.03 5.07
C ASP A 29 2.08 -13.95 3.81
N ILE A 30 1.61 -13.30 2.74
CA ILE A 30 2.39 -13.05 1.51
C ILE A 30 3.18 -11.75 1.62
N PHE A 31 2.54 -10.73 2.18
CA PHE A 31 3.12 -9.39 2.34
C PHE A 31 3.03 -8.90 3.78
N GLN A 32 4.08 -8.25 4.27
CA GLN A 32 3.99 -7.39 5.44
C GLN A 32 3.87 -5.93 5.00
N LEU A 33 2.83 -5.24 5.47
CA LEU A 33 2.67 -3.80 5.23
C LEU A 33 3.44 -3.03 6.32
N LEU A 34 4.35 -2.16 5.90
CA LEU A 34 5.27 -1.45 6.78
C LEU A 34 4.96 0.05 6.82
N GLU A 35 5.16 0.62 8.02
CA GLU A 35 5.17 2.06 8.26
C GLU A 35 6.35 2.74 7.57
N GLY A 36 6.27 4.06 7.44
CA GLY A 36 7.36 4.90 6.97
C GLY A 36 6.86 6.21 6.38
N SER A 37 7.79 7.09 6.06
CA SER A 37 7.53 8.27 5.22
C SER A 37 7.79 7.92 3.76
N VAL A 38 7.03 8.57 2.87
CA VAL A 38 7.38 8.60 1.46
C VAL A 38 8.56 9.56 1.27
N GLU A 39 9.50 9.27 0.35
CA GLU A 39 10.78 9.98 0.13
C GLU A 39 10.71 11.53 0.12
N ASP A 40 9.55 12.12 -0.18
CA ASP A 40 9.30 13.57 -0.20
C ASP A 40 8.04 14.00 0.54
N SER A 41 7.38 13.09 1.26
CA SER A 41 6.08 13.31 1.94
C SER A 41 5.03 13.97 1.04
N ALA A 42 5.12 13.78 -0.29
CA ALA A 42 4.22 14.42 -1.22
C ALA A 42 2.79 13.91 -1.00
N PRO A 43 1.78 14.80 -0.88
CA PRO A 43 0.41 14.41 -0.53
C PRO A 43 -0.19 13.36 -1.45
N ASP A 44 0.08 13.46 -2.76
CA ASP A 44 -0.38 12.52 -3.78
C ASP A 44 0.16 11.09 -3.55
N LYS A 45 1.39 10.95 -3.04
CA LYS A 45 1.97 9.64 -2.72
C LYS A 45 1.47 9.08 -1.38
N ILE A 46 1.11 9.96 -0.45
CA ILE A 46 0.43 9.58 0.79
C ILE A 46 -0.96 9.04 0.47
N GLU A 47 -1.70 9.70 -0.42
CA GLU A 47 -3.01 9.22 -0.91
C GLU A 47 -2.92 7.84 -1.59
N ASP A 48 -1.81 7.58 -2.29
CA ASP A 48 -1.53 6.30 -2.95
C ASP A 48 -1.04 5.19 -1.98
N SER A 49 -0.85 5.49 -0.70
CA SER A 49 -0.46 4.52 0.33
C SER A 49 -1.69 3.81 0.94
N ILE A 50 -1.50 2.92 1.94
CA ILE A 50 -2.61 2.21 2.60
C ILE A 50 -2.81 2.75 4.01
N THR A 51 -4.01 3.21 4.34
CA THR A 51 -4.40 3.52 5.72
C THR A 51 -5.20 2.35 6.28
N THR A 52 -4.73 1.76 7.37
CA THR A 52 -5.43 0.67 8.05
C THR A 52 -6.45 1.21 9.06
N LYS A 53 -7.46 0.39 9.42
CA LYS A 53 -8.47 0.75 10.44
C LYS A 53 -7.88 1.08 11.81
N VAL A 54 -6.69 0.54 12.10
CA VAL A 54 -5.95 0.78 13.35
C VAL A 54 -5.08 2.04 13.28
N ASN A 55 -5.38 2.92 12.31
CA ASN A 55 -4.86 4.28 12.15
C ASN A 55 -3.38 4.41 11.78
N GLY A 56 -2.82 3.38 11.15
CA GLY A 56 -1.44 3.40 10.67
C GLY A 56 -1.36 3.51 9.15
N LEU A 57 -0.64 4.54 8.66
CA LEU A 57 -0.21 4.66 7.26
C LEU A 57 0.80 3.56 6.97
N ARG A 58 0.66 2.89 5.83
CA ARG A 58 1.58 1.88 5.33
C ARG A 58 2.09 2.34 3.97
N CYS A 59 3.39 2.60 3.90
CA CYS A 59 4.05 3.17 2.73
C CYS A 59 4.82 2.11 1.94
N TYR A 60 5.12 0.98 2.57
CA TYR A 60 5.97 -0.08 2.01
C TYR A 60 5.33 -1.45 2.18
N VAL A 61 5.73 -2.36 1.29
CA VAL A 61 5.39 -3.78 1.31
C VAL A 61 6.71 -4.53 1.35
N GLN A 62 6.80 -5.53 2.22
CA GLN A 62 7.85 -6.53 2.21
C GLN A 62 7.23 -7.87 1.85
N ARG A 63 7.82 -8.60 0.89
CA ARG A 63 7.43 -9.98 0.60
C ARG A 63 7.98 -10.91 1.66
N LEU A 64 7.10 -11.70 2.24
CA LEU A 64 7.47 -12.76 3.17
C LEU A 64 7.88 -13.99 2.35
N THR A 65 8.93 -14.67 2.80
CA THR A 65 9.51 -15.88 2.17
C THR A 65 9.35 -17.07 3.08
#